data_AF-A0A6B3FNQ1-F1
#
_entry.id   AF-A0A6B3FNQ1-F1
#
_cell.length_a   1.000
_cell.length_b   1.000
_cell.length_c   1.000
_cell.angle_alpha   90.00
_cell.angle_beta   90.00
_cell.angle_gamma   90.00
#
_symmetry.space_group_name_H-M   'P 1'
#
loop_
_entity.id
_entity.type
_entity.pdbx_description
1 polymer ?
#
loop_
_entity_poly.entity_id
_entity_poly.type
_entity_poly.pdbx_seq_one_letter_code
_entity_poly.pdbx_strand_id
1 'polypeptide(L)'
;TGTTVIGGLAAAGYRISTSGAAERQGIVHRLDVGTSGLMVVAKSERAYTLLKGQFRDRVVDKKYHALVQGHPDPMSGTIDAPIGRHP
;
A
#
# COMPACT_ATOMS: atom_id res chain seq x y z
N THR A 1 -13.20 -9.85 15.05
CA THR A 1 -11.88 -9.42 14.52
C THR A 1 -11.52 -10.32 13.37
N GLY A 2 -11.54 -9.82 12.14
CA GLY A 2 -11.16 -10.62 10.97
C GLY A 2 -9.64 -10.85 10.92
N THR A 3 -9.21 -11.87 10.19
CA THR A 3 -7.80 -12.15 9.94
C THR A 3 -7.14 -10.95 9.25
N THR A 4 -6.01 -10.47 9.78
CA THR A 4 -5.22 -9.45 9.08
C THR A 4 -4.64 -10.05 7.80
N VAL A 5 -4.26 -9.22 6.82
CA VAL A 5 -3.59 -9.71 5.59
C VAL A 5 -2.37 -10.56 5.94
N ILE A 6 -1.55 -10.09 6.90
CA ILE A 6 -0.37 -10.82 7.39
C ILE A 6 -0.76 -12.13 8.06
N GLY A 7 -1.78 -12.12 8.92
CA GLY A 7 -2.28 -13.34 9.59
C GLY A 7 -2.80 -14.38 8.59
N GLY A 8 -3.54 -13.94 7.56
CA GLY A 8 -4.03 -14.81 6.50
C GLY A 8 -2.90 -15.42 5.66
N LEU A 9 -1.90 -14.62 5.28
CA LEU A 9 -0.74 -15.11 4.55
C LEU A 9 0.11 -16.08 5.38
N ALA A 10 0.31 -15.80 6.67
CA ALA A 10 1.02 -16.70 7.56
C ALA A 10 0.28 -18.02 7.77
N ALA A 11 -1.05 -17.98 7.96
CA ALA A 11 -1.89 -19.18 8.06
C ALA A 11 -1.88 -20.02 6.77
N ALA A 12 -1.73 -19.37 5.61
CA ALA A 12 -1.54 -20.04 4.32
C ALA A 12 -0.11 -20.56 4.09
N GLY A 13 0.81 -20.43 5.06
CA GLY A 13 2.17 -20.97 5.00
C GLY A 13 3.19 -20.10 4.25
N TYR A 14 2.86 -18.85 3.93
CA TYR A 14 3.83 -17.95 3.30
C TYR A 14 4.86 -17.46 4.31
N ARG A 15 6.14 -17.57 3.96
CA ARG A 15 7.21 -16.86 4.67
C ARG A 15 7.07 -15.36 4.45
N ILE A 16 7.10 -14.59 5.53
CA ILE A 16 7.03 -13.13 5.54
C ILE A 16 8.32 -12.60 6.19
N SER A 17 8.83 -11.49 5.69
CA SER A 17 9.97 -10.78 6.28
C SER A 17 9.63 -10.29 7.69
N THR A 18 10.59 -10.35 8.60
CA THR A 18 10.44 -9.87 9.97
C THR A 18 10.87 -8.40 10.14
N SER A 19 11.39 -7.76 9.08
CA SER A 19 11.68 -6.33 9.03
C SER A 19 10.42 -5.47 9.15
N GLY A 20 10.60 -4.29 9.75
CA GLY A 20 9.55 -3.31 9.99
C GLY A 20 9.08 -3.29 11.45
N ALA A 21 8.09 -2.45 11.75
CA ALA A 21 7.46 -2.43 13.07
C ALA A 21 6.77 -3.78 13.34
N ALA A 22 6.71 -4.20 14.61
CA ALA A 22 6.24 -5.53 15.00
C ALA A 22 4.83 -5.84 14.46
N GLU A 23 3.95 -4.85 14.44
CA GLU A 23 2.57 -4.97 13.95
C GLU A 23 2.45 -4.86 12.42
N ARG A 24 3.55 -4.59 11.70
CA ARG A 24 3.62 -4.38 10.25
C ARG A 24 4.79 -5.10 9.58
N GLN A 25 5.25 -6.20 10.18
CA GLN A 25 6.37 -6.96 9.65
C GLN A 25 6.11 -7.40 8.20
N GLY A 26 7.10 -7.16 7.34
CA GLY A 26 7.04 -7.49 5.91
C GLY A 26 6.11 -6.61 5.08
N ILE A 27 5.30 -5.72 5.67
CA ILE A 27 4.43 -4.81 4.92
C ILE A 27 5.28 -3.74 4.22
N VAL A 28 5.22 -3.69 2.89
CA VAL A 28 5.96 -2.70 2.09
C VAL A 28 5.20 -1.37 2.05
N HIS A 29 3.90 -1.43 1.77
CA HIS A 29 3.01 -0.27 1.75
C HIS A 29 1.63 -0.64 2.31
N ARG A 30 0.84 0.38 2.64
CA ARG A 30 -0.54 0.23 3.14
C ARG A 30 -1.55 0.66 2.08
N LEU A 31 -2.77 0.16 2.22
CA LEU A 31 -3.99 0.72 1.65
C LEU A 31 -4.80 1.33 2.80
N ASP A 32 -5.59 2.35 2.51
CA ASP A 32 -6.51 2.93 3.48
C ASP A 32 -7.72 2.01 3.72
N VAL A 33 -8.36 2.15 4.88
CA VAL A 33 -9.59 1.40 5.18
C VAL A 33 -10.65 1.75 4.15
N GLY A 34 -11.33 0.74 3.60
CA GLY A 34 -12.29 0.90 2.52
C GLY A 34 -11.67 0.93 1.11
N THR A 35 -10.33 0.94 0.99
CA THR A 35 -9.64 0.79 -0.30
C THR A 35 -9.32 -0.68 -0.55
N SER A 36 -9.86 -1.24 -1.62
CA SER A 36 -9.45 -2.56 -2.12
C SER A 36 -8.24 -2.45 -3.06
N GLY A 37 -7.60 -3.58 -3.35
CA GLY A 37 -6.60 -3.67 -4.41
C GLY A 37 -5.31 -4.34 -3.99
N LEU A 38 -4.24 -4.01 -4.72
CA LEU A 38 -2.94 -4.65 -4.60
C LEU A 38 -2.21 -4.18 -3.34
N MET A 39 -1.73 -5.12 -2.53
CA MET A 39 -0.87 -4.88 -1.37
C MET A 39 0.40 -5.73 -1.47
N VAL A 40 1.57 -5.09 -1.32
CA VAL A 40 2.87 -5.78 -1.39
C VAL A 40 3.34 -6.16 0.02
N VAL A 41 3.63 -7.45 0.20
CA VAL A 41 4.22 -8.03 1.40
C VAL A 41 5.53 -8.75 1.02
N ALA A 42 6.63 -8.42 1.67
CA ALA A 42 7.94 -8.96 1.37
C ALA A 42 8.14 -10.34 2.04
N LYS A 43 8.69 -11.31 1.30
CA LYS A 43 9.00 -12.66 1.80
C LYS A 43 10.41 -12.83 2.37
N SER A 44 11.25 -11.80 2.25
CA SER A 44 12.64 -11.79 2.73
C SER A 44 13.09 -10.38 3.07
N GLU A 45 14.08 -10.28 3.95
CA GLU A 45 14.66 -9.00 4.41
C GLU A 45 15.25 -8.17 3.26
N ARG A 46 15.91 -8.84 2.31
CA ARG A 46 16.44 -8.21 1.09
C ARG A 46 15.32 -7.60 0.25
N ALA A 47 14.25 -8.36 0.00
CA ALA A 47 13.12 -7.87 -0.76
C ALA A 47 12.44 -6.70 -0.04
N TYR A 48 12.27 -6.80 1.29
CA TYR A 48 11.71 -5.72 2.10
C TYR A 48 12.49 -4.42 1.91
N THR A 49 13.81 -4.47 2.06
CA THR A 49 14.69 -3.30 1.95
C THR A 49 14.59 -2.64 0.57
N LEU A 50 14.70 -3.44 -0.50
CA LEU A 50 14.67 -2.93 -1.87
C LEU A 50 13.30 -2.36 -2.25
N LEU A 51 12.22 -3.07 -1.92
CA LEU A 51 10.86 -2.63 -2.23
C LEU A 51 10.48 -1.38 -1.43
N LYS A 52 10.82 -1.33 -0.12
CA LYS A 52 10.63 -0.11 0.68
C LYS A 52 11.40 1.06 0.11
N GLY A 53 12.61 0.83 -0.39
CA GLY A 53 13.40 1.83 -1.10
C GLY A 53 12.65 2.41 -2.30
N GLN A 54 12.12 1.55 -3.18
CA GLN A 54 11.36 2.01 -4.36
C GLN A 54 10.14 2.86 -4.00
N PHE A 55 9.40 2.49 -2.95
CA PHE A 55 8.26 3.28 -2.47
C PHE A 55 8.69 4.64 -1.88
N ARG A 56 9.79 4.66 -1.12
CA ARG A 56 10.36 5.89 -0.56
C ARG A 56 10.85 6.83 -1.67
N ASP A 57 11.52 6.27 -2.67
CA ASP A 57 12.14 7.01 -3.78
C ASP A 57 11.11 7.38 -4.87
N ARG A 58 9.83 7.03 -4.68
CA ARG A 58 8.69 7.35 -5.56
C ARG A 58 8.84 6.85 -7.00
N VAL A 59 9.52 5.72 -7.20
CA VAL A 59 9.72 5.08 -8.51
C VAL A 59 8.67 4.00 -8.83
N VAL A 60 7.67 3.84 -7.97
CA VAL A 60 6.58 2.86 -8.16
C VAL A 60 5.38 3.53 -8.82
N ASP A 61 5.02 3.06 -10.00
CA ASP A 61 3.77 3.44 -10.66
C ASP A 61 2.56 2.79 -9.97
N LYS A 62 1.60 3.61 -9.58
CA LYS A 62 0.37 3.16 -8.92
C LYS A 62 -0.84 3.65 -9.71
N LYS A 63 -1.73 2.73 -10.08
CA LYS A 63 -2.99 3.02 -10.76
C LYS A 63 -4.14 2.50 -9.92
N TYR A 64 -5.17 3.33 -9.74
CA TYR A 64 -6.37 3.00 -9.00
C TYR A 64 -7.59 3.23 -9.90
N HIS A 65 -8.60 2.39 -9.74
CA HIS A 65 -9.92 2.65 -10.29
C HIS A 65 -10.81 3.20 -9.18
N ALA A 66 -11.55 4.25 -9.50
CA ALA A 66 -12.48 4.89 -8.59
C ALA A 66 -13.77 5.24 -9.32
N LEU A 67 -14.89 5.12 -8.62
CA LEU A 67 -16.13 5.77 -9.01
C LEU A 67 -16.17 7.13 -8.31
N VAL A 68 -16.44 8.19 -9.06
CA VAL A 68 -16.48 9.57 -8.56
C VAL A 68 -17.87 10.16 -8.73
N GLN A 69 -18.21 11.11 -7.86
CA GLN A 69 -19.45 11.88 -7.98
C GLN A 69 -19.26 13.04 -8.96
N GLY A 70 -20.19 13.19 -9.90
CA GLY A 70 -20.17 14.22 -10.93
C GLY A 70 -19.38 13.83 -12.18
N HIS A 71 -19.16 14.80 -13.07
CA HIS A 71 -18.39 14.64 -14.30
C HIS A 71 -17.11 15.48 -14.20
N PRO A 72 -15.92 14.86 -14.11
CA PRO A 72 -14.67 15.61 -14.14
C PRO A 72 -14.57 16.46 -15.41
N ASP A 73 -14.27 17.75 -15.26
CA ASP A 73 -14.03 18.66 -16.37
C ASP A 73 -12.72 19.43 -16.10
N PRO A 74 -11.65 19.19 -16.88
CA PRO A 74 -11.57 18.24 -18.01
C PRO A 74 -11.62 16.76 -17.56
N MET A 75 -12.03 15.87 -18.47
CA MET A 75 -12.11 14.42 -18.24
C MET A 75 -10.76 13.75 -17.91
N SER A 76 -9.66 14.45 -18.12
CA SER A 76 -8.31 14.00 -17.77
C SER A 76 -7.45 15.20 -17.39
N GLY A 77 -6.58 15.02 -16.40
CA GLY A 77 -5.65 16.05 -15.96
C GLY A 77 -4.89 15.63 -14.72
N THR A 78 -4.19 16.57 -14.12
CA THR A 78 -3.47 16.38 -12.85
C THR A 78 -4.06 17.31 -11.81
N ILE A 79 -4.45 16.73 -10.66
CA ILE A 79 -4.80 17.52 -9.47
C ILE A 79 -3.51 17.70 -8.69
N ASP A 80 -2.91 18.89 -8.78
CA ASP A 80 -1.71 19.28 -8.03
C ASP A 80 -2.08 20.36 -7.01
N ALA A 81 -2.55 19.91 -5.84
CA ALA A 81 -2.94 20.77 -4.73
C ALA A 81 -2.35 20.25 -3.42
N PRO A 82 -1.89 21.13 -2.51
CA PRO A 82 -1.33 20.71 -1.24
C PRO A 82 -2.42 20.09 -0.35
N ILE A 83 -2.11 18.94 0.26
CA ILE A 83 -2.98 18.28 1.22
C ILE A 83 -2.34 18.40 2.62
N GLY A 84 -2.99 19.16 3.49
CA GLY A 84 -2.61 19.30 4.90
C GLY A 84 -3.23 18.22 5.79
N ARG A 85 -2.75 18.12 7.03
CA ARG A 85 -3.45 17.34 8.06
C ARG A 85 -4.52 18.21 8.70
N HIS A 86 -5.71 17.66 8.94
CA HIS A 86 -6.69 18.31 9.79
C HIS A 86 -6.18 18.32 11.25
N PRO A 87 -6.36 19.42 12.00
CA PRO A 87 -6.06 19.46 13.44
C PRO A 87 -6.92 18.49 14.24
#